data_AF-A0A2E2DWE1-F1
#
_entry.id   AF-A0A2E2DWE1-F1
#
_cell.length_a   1.000
_cell.length_b   1.000
_cell.length_c   1.000
_cell.angle_alpha   90.00
_cell.angle_beta   90.00
_cell.angle_gamma   90.00
#
_symmetry.space_group_name_H-M   'P 1'
#
loop_
_entity.id
_entity.type
_entity.pdbx_description
1 polymer ?
#
loop_
_entity_poly.entity_id
_entity_poly.type
_entity_poly.pdbx_seq_one_letter_code
_entity_poly.pdbx_strand_id
1 'polypeptide(L)'
;MPAPRPRQISDIMPKLQNVAQTSQYVVKFQLPVSSLRSYLRRKGVNDRFIADDIGLLCSDAVLPGSALASVDTRGDFQGVIERFAHTRNFTQINLQFYVDNDYKSMKFIEHWMEYITGFNTDVAKDGYHFKLNYPSDYKSNETRIVKFERDYNRFLEYRFVGLFPLSLSSTRVSYQGSQVLKASATFSFDRYICGESNSLARALKNAFNEIFNRGNPARDGFAISENELSKVFNRGNESDNKNTNLQDLYNGSVSQQVSNFNGTNFGFGQYISPGSNIDFG
;
A
#
# COMPACT_ATOMS: atom_id res chain seq x y z
N MET A 1 22.30 33.92 14.72
CA MET A 1 22.69 32.99 13.63
C MET A 1 23.87 32.16 14.09
N PRO A 2 23.88 30.83 13.91
CA PRO A 2 25.11 30.05 14.06
C PRO A 2 26.14 30.55 13.05
N ALA A 3 27.37 30.85 13.50
CA ALA A 3 28.42 31.32 12.61
C ALA A 3 28.81 30.22 11.60
N PRO A 4 29.00 30.54 10.31
CA PRO A 4 29.48 29.58 9.32
C PRO A 4 30.88 29.09 9.71
N ARG A 5 31.05 27.76 9.80
CA ARG A 5 32.35 27.12 10.07
C ARG A 5 32.95 26.60 8.76
N PRO A 6 34.24 26.88 8.46
CA PRO A 6 34.89 26.31 7.30
C PRO A 6 34.90 24.77 7.41
N ARG A 7 34.50 24.08 6.34
CA ARG A 7 34.58 22.62 6.22
C ARG A 7 35.57 22.25 5.13
N GLN A 8 36.30 21.17 5.34
CA GLN A 8 37.20 20.66 4.30
C GLN A 8 36.38 19.93 3.23
N ILE A 9 36.89 19.93 2.00
CA ILE A 9 36.23 19.26 0.87
C ILE A 9 36.08 17.75 1.10
N SER A 10 37.02 17.14 1.82
CA SER A 10 37.02 15.74 2.25
C SER A 10 35.80 15.36 3.10
N ASP A 11 35.23 16.29 3.87
CA ASP A 11 34.05 16.04 4.71
C ASP A 11 32.75 15.98 3.88
N ILE A 12 32.76 16.60 2.69
CA ILE A 12 31.58 16.77 1.84
C ILE A 12 31.62 15.78 0.67
N MET A 13 32.82 15.49 0.16
CA MET A 13 33.05 14.64 -1.01
C MET A 13 32.37 13.25 -0.91
N PRO A 14 32.41 12.53 0.22
CA PRO A 14 31.73 11.23 0.33
C PRO A 14 30.21 11.33 0.20
N LYS A 15 29.59 12.42 0.70
CA LYS A 15 28.15 12.63 0.60
C LYS A 15 27.71 12.96 -0.82
N LEU A 16 28.53 13.68 -1.56
CA LEU A 16 28.27 14.01 -2.97
C LEU A 16 28.57 12.84 -3.91
N GLN A 17 29.55 12.00 -3.57
CA GLN A 17 29.90 10.83 -4.36
C GLN A 17 28.90 9.68 -4.17
N ASN A 18 28.34 9.53 -2.98
CA ASN A 18 27.33 8.51 -2.67
C ASN A 18 25.90 9.06 -2.75
N VAL A 19 25.54 9.57 -3.94
CA VAL A 19 24.18 10.05 -4.25
C VAL A 19 23.39 8.99 -5.00
N ALA A 20 22.08 8.93 -4.74
CA ALA A 20 21.18 7.97 -5.36
C ALA A 20 21.04 8.23 -6.87
N GLN A 21 21.12 7.17 -7.69
CA GLN A 21 20.98 7.26 -9.14
C GLN A 21 19.54 6.97 -9.60
N THR A 22 18.99 7.70 -10.56
CA THR A 22 17.59 7.52 -11.00
C THR A 22 17.32 6.20 -11.73
N SER A 23 18.33 5.59 -12.34
CA SER A 23 18.18 4.42 -13.22
C SER A 23 17.90 3.09 -12.53
N GLN A 24 18.10 3.01 -11.21
CA GLN A 24 18.06 1.75 -10.47
C GLN A 24 16.75 1.61 -9.70
N TYR A 25 15.74 1.03 -10.34
CA TYR A 25 14.44 0.78 -9.74
C TYR A 25 13.76 -0.42 -10.40
N VAL A 26 12.74 -0.96 -9.73
CA VAL A 26 11.85 -1.97 -10.30
C VAL A 26 10.42 -1.71 -9.84
N VAL A 27 9.47 -1.88 -10.76
CA VAL A 27 8.04 -1.85 -10.44
C VAL A 27 7.54 -3.28 -10.28
N LYS A 28 6.77 -3.57 -9.25
CA LYS A 28 6.14 -4.88 -9.04
C LYS A 28 4.65 -4.70 -8.98
N PHE A 29 3.94 -5.30 -9.94
CA PHE A 29 2.49 -5.29 -9.95
C PHE A 29 1.95 -6.50 -9.21
N GLN A 30 0.91 -6.28 -8.42
CA GLN A 30 0.20 -7.34 -7.74
C GLN A 30 -1.30 -7.11 -7.87
N LEU A 31 -1.93 -7.81 -8.80
CA LEU A 31 -3.37 -7.69 -9.00
C LEU A 31 -4.16 -8.29 -7.83
N PRO A 32 -5.38 -7.81 -7.56
CA PRO A 32 -6.27 -8.46 -6.60
C PRO A 32 -6.50 -9.94 -6.97
N VAL A 33 -6.79 -10.77 -5.97
CA VAL A 33 -7.19 -12.17 -6.16
C VAL A 33 -8.67 -12.21 -6.56
N SER A 34 -8.98 -11.62 -7.71
CA SER A 34 -10.34 -11.47 -8.21
C SER A 34 -10.45 -12.05 -9.64
N SER A 35 -11.65 -11.97 -10.21
CA SER A 35 -11.91 -12.33 -11.61
C SER A 35 -11.08 -11.53 -12.63
N LEU A 36 -10.41 -10.44 -12.23
CA LEU A 36 -9.50 -9.67 -13.10
C LEU A 36 -8.35 -10.55 -13.62
N ARG A 37 -7.71 -11.35 -12.76
CA ARG A 37 -6.59 -12.21 -13.19
C ARG A 37 -7.04 -13.23 -14.23
N SER A 38 -8.17 -13.90 -13.95
CA SER A 38 -8.78 -14.85 -14.88
C SER A 38 -9.19 -14.18 -16.20
N TYR A 39 -9.67 -12.93 -16.14
CA TYR A 39 -10.01 -12.14 -17.32
C TYR A 39 -8.78 -11.83 -18.19
N LEU A 40 -7.70 -11.35 -17.58
CA LEU A 40 -6.43 -11.07 -18.26
C LEU A 40 -5.81 -12.32 -18.88
N ARG A 41 -5.87 -13.45 -18.18
CA ARG A 41 -5.38 -14.74 -18.70
C ARG A 41 -6.11 -15.19 -19.96
N ARG A 42 -7.44 -15.01 -20.02
CA ARG A 42 -8.21 -15.32 -21.24
C ARG A 42 -7.80 -14.44 -22.43
N LYS A 43 -7.33 -13.23 -22.18
CA LYS A 43 -6.85 -12.28 -23.19
C LYS A 43 -5.35 -12.44 -23.52
N GLY A 44 -4.70 -13.48 -22.99
CA GLY A 44 -3.30 -13.80 -23.30
C GLY A 44 -2.26 -13.12 -22.42
N VAL A 45 -2.66 -12.50 -21.30
CA VAL A 45 -1.75 -11.92 -20.32
C VAL A 45 -1.63 -12.86 -19.12
N ASN A 46 -0.50 -13.55 -19.02
CA ASN A 46 -0.25 -14.56 -17.99
C ASN A 46 0.10 -13.95 -16.63
N ASP A 47 -0.23 -14.65 -15.54
CA ASP A 47 0.11 -14.20 -14.18
C ASP A 47 1.62 -13.97 -13.98
N ARG A 48 2.46 -14.80 -14.63
CA ARG A 48 3.93 -14.64 -14.62
C ARG A 48 4.38 -13.34 -15.27
N PHE A 49 3.76 -12.97 -16.39
CA PHE A 49 4.06 -11.73 -17.08
C PHE A 49 3.72 -10.51 -16.20
N ILE A 50 2.62 -10.59 -15.46
CA ILE A 50 2.15 -9.53 -14.56
C ILE A 50 3.08 -9.38 -13.34
N ALA A 51 3.55 -10.50 -12.79
CA ALA A 51 4.37 -10.48 -11.59
C ALA A 51 5.78 -9.93 -11.83
N ASP A 52 6.43 -10.36 -12.94
CA ASP A 52 7.86 -10.11 -13.16
C ASP A 52 8.11 -9.26 -14.43
N ASP A 53 7.62 -9.73 -15.58
CA ASP A 53 8.05 -9.21 -16.88
C ASP A 53 7.61 -7.76 -17.11
N ILE A 54 6.36 -7.42 -16.82
CA ILE A 54 5.85 -6.06 -17.04
C ILE A 54 6.53 -5.03 -16.14
N GLY A 55 6.93 -5.46 -14.93
CA GLY A 55 7.69 -4.65 -13.99
C GLY A 55 9.06 -4.26 -14.54
N LEU A 56 9.72 -5.20 -15.23
CA LEU A 56 11.01 -5.00 -15.90
C LEU A 56 10.87 -4.17 -17.18
N LEU A 57 9.75 -4.27 -17.88
CA LEU A 57 9.47 -3.47 -19.09
C LEU A 57 9.16 -2.00 -18.76
N CYS A 58 8.99 -1.63 -17.49
CA CYS A 58 8.85 -0.24 -17.09
C CYS A 58 10.17 0.53 -17.30
N SER A 59 10.15 1.44 -18.27
CA SER A 59 11.30 2.24 -18.70
C SER A 59 11.44 3.56 -17.95
N ASP A 60 10.31 4.16 -17.58
CA ASP A 60 10.27 5.38 -16.78
C ASP A 60 9.12 5.31 -15.77
N ALA A 61 9.39 5.77 -14.55
CA ALA A 61 8.43 5.76 -13.46
C ALA A 61 8.63 6.98 -12.58
N VAL A 62 7.54 7.66 -12.27
CA VAL A 62 7.55 8.80 -11.34
C VAL A 62 7.16 8.31 -9.94
N LEU A 63 8.03 8.58 -8.96
CA LEU A 63 7.70 8.35 -7.56
C LEU A 63 6.59 9.33 -7.12
N PRO A 64 5.56 8.85 -6.40
CA PRO A 64 4.41 9.67 -6.04
C PRO A 64 4.80 10.75 -5.03
N GLY A 65 4.34 11.97 -5.30
CA GLY A 65 4.30 13.05 -4.33
C GLY A 65 3.01 13.04 -3.51
N SER A 66 2.97 13.88 -2.48
CA SER A 66 1.72 14.26 -1.82
C SER A 66 1.79 15.72 -1.39
N ALA A 67 0.65 16.40 -1.45
CA ALA A 67 0.51 17.79 -0.99
C ALA A 67 -0.42 17.85 0.23
N LEU A 68 -0.23 18.83 1.10
CA LEU A 68 -1.15 19.12 2.20
C LEU A 68 -1.98 20.37 1.87
N ALA A 69 -3.30 20.24 1.95
CA ALA A 69 -4.22 21.37 1.90
C ALA A 69 -4.26 22.05 3.27
N SER A 70 -4.34 23.39 3.27
CA SER A 70 -4.35 24.21 4.49
C SER A 70 -5.55 25.15 4.55
N VAL A 71 -5.99 25.45 5.77
CA VAL A 71 -7.00 26.47 6.08
C VAL A 71 -6.31 27.58 6.87
N ASP A 72 -6.57 28.82 6.48
CA ASP A 72 -6.09 30.02 7.17
C ASP A 72 -7.17 30.54 8.10
N THR A 73 -6.92 30.50 9.41
CA THR A 73 -7.84 31.02 10.41
C THR A 73 -7.45 32.46 10.76
N ARG A 74 -8.39 33.40 10.59
CA ARG A 74 -8.20 34.84 10.87
C ARG A 74 -9.17 35.25 11.97
N GLY A 75 -8.66 35.91 13.01
CA GLY A 75 -9.50 36.49 14.08
C GLY A 75 -9.52 35.73 15.41
N ASP A 76 -8.93 34.53 15.47
CA ASP A 76 -8.92 33.70 16.69
C ASP A 76 -7.78 34.08 17.65
N PHE A 77 -6.68 34.64 17.13
CA PHE A 77 -5.57 35.18 17.93
C PHE A 77 -5.16 36.57 17.44
N GLN A 78 -4.81 37.46 18.37
CA GLN A 78 -4.58 38.87 18.09
C GLN A 78 -3.35 39.05 17.18
N GLY A 79 -3.58 39.53 15.97
CA GLY A 79 -2.52 40.00 15.06
C GLY A 79 -1.71 38.92 14.33
N VAL A 80 -2.10 37.63 14.42
CA VAL A 80 -1.43 36.52 13.72
C VAL A 80 -2.44 35.75 12.88
N ILE A 81 -2.06 35.42 11.64
CA ILE A 81 -2.81 34.48 10.80
C ILE A 81 -2.17 33.10 10.99
N GLU A 82 -2.94 32.16 11.53
CA GLU A 82 -2.50 30.78 11.72
C GLU A 82 -2.97 29.92 10.54
N ARG A 83 -2.09 29.01 10.09
CA ARG A 83 -2.35 28.14 8.95
C ARG A 83 -2.30 26.68 9.37
N PHE A 84 -3.44 26.00 9.30
CA PHE A 84 -3.61 24.62 9.73
C PHE A 84 -3.73 23.68 8.52
N ALA A 85 -2.99 22.57 8.52
CA ALA A 85 -3.13 21.52 7.51
C ALA A 85 -4.31 20.59 7.84
N HIS A 86 -5.18 20.29 6.88
CA HIS A 86 -6.40 19.48 7.11
C HIS A 86 -6.54 18.24 6.22
N THR A 87 -5.98 18.22 5.01
CA THR A 87 -6.14 17.09 4.08
C THR A 87 -4.87 16.84 3.29
N ARG A 88 -4.52 15.56 3.12
CA ARG A 88 -3.40 15.15 2.28
C ARG A 88 -3.92 14.72 0.91
N ASN A 89 -3.53 15.44 -0.13
CA ASN A 89 -3.85 15.11 -1.51
C ASN A 89 -2.77 14.21 -2.12
N PHE A 90 -3.19 13.15 -2.79
CA PHE A 90 -2.32 12.21 -3.48
C PHE A 90 -2.41 12.44 -4.99
N THR A 91 -1.27 12.65 -5.63
CA THR A 91 -1.20 12.87 -7.08
C THR A 91 -1.08 11.54 -7.81
N GLN A 92 -1.68 11.44 -9.00
CA GLN A 92 -1.54 10.29 -9.89
C GLN A 92 -0.07 10.01 -10.24
N ILE A 93 0.24 8.77 -10.63
CA ILE A 93 1.57 8.38 -11.12
C ILE A 93 1.55 8.13 -12.62
N ASN A 94 2.65 8.43 -13.29
CA ASN A 94 2.88 8.11 -14.69
C ASN A 94 3.94 7.03 -14.79
N LEU A 95 3.62 5.98 -15.54
CA LEU A 95 4.52 4.86 -15.84
C LEU A 95 4.62 4.69 -17.36
N GLN A 96 5.82 4.47 -17.86
CA GLN A 96 6.07 4.24 -19.28
C GLN A 96 6.69 2.87 -19.49
N PHE A 97 6.05 2.05 -20.31
CA PHE A 97 6.47 0.68 -20.59
C PHE A 97 7.03 0.54 -22.00
N TYR A 98 8.08 -0.26 -22.13
CA TYR A 98 8.45 -0.84 -23.42
C TYR A 98 7.38 -1.82 -23.87
N VAL A 99 7.02 -1.73 -25.14
CA VAL A 99 6.07 -2.64 -25.75
C VAL A 99 6.82 -3.85 -26.29
N ASP A 100 6.52 -5.02 -25.73
CA ASP A 100 7.03 -6.31 -26.20
C ASP A 100 6.47 -6.66 -27.60
N ASN A 101 7.14 -7.56 -28.33
CA ASN A 101 6.74 -8.02 -29.66
C ASN A 101 5.35 -8.66 -29.67
N ASP A 102 4.95 -9.32 -28.57
CA ASP A 102 3.60 -9.89 -28.39
C ASP A 102 2.55 -8.84 -27.97
N TYR A 103 2.97 -7.59 -27.82
CA TYR A 103 2.16 -6.45 -27.34
C TYR A 103 1.54 -6.67 -25.96
N LYS A 104 2.12 -7.56 -25.14
CA LYS A 104 1.56 -7.93 -23.82
C LYS A 104 1.50 -6.75 -22.84
N SER A 105 2.49 -5.85 -22.86
CA SER A 105 2.50 -4.64 -22.02
C SER A 105 1.30 -3.75 -22.31
N MET A 106 0.99 -3.56 -23.60
CA MET A 106 -0.16 -2.76 -24.04
C MET A 106 -1.47 -3.44 -23.67
N LYS A 107 -1.60 -4.72 -24.00
CA LYS A 107 -2.77 -5.55 -23.69
C LYS A 107 -3.07 -5.59 -22.19
N PHE A 108 -2.04 -5.64 -21.33
CA PHE A 108 -2.24 -5.62 -19.89
C PHE A 108 -2.99 -4.37 -19.42
N ILE A 109 -2.58 -3.19 -19.87
CA ILE A 109 -3.18 -1.92 -19.46
C ILE A 109 -4.58 -1.80 -20.05
N GLU A 110 -4.71 -2.08 -21.35
CA GLU A 110 -5.99 -2.00 -22.07
C GLU A 110 -7.03 -2.95 -21.47
N HIS A 111 -6.67 -4.21 -21.23
CA HIS A 111 -7.59 -5.19 -20.68
C HIS A 111 -7.89 -4.96 -19.20
N TRP A 112 -7.01 -4.31 -18.45
CA TRP A 112 -7.34 -3.87 -17.10
C TRP A 112 -8.41 -2.77 -17.14
N MET A 113 -8.29 -1.79 -18.05
CA MET A 113 -9.32 -0.76 -18.27
C MET A 113 -10.63 -1.35 -18.84
N GLU A 114 -10.53 -2.29 -19.78
CA GLU A 114 -11.66 -3.06 -20.34
C GLU A 114 -12.37 -3.82 -19.22
N TYR A 115 -11.63 -4.44 -18.29
CA TYR A 115 -12.23 -5.10 -17.14
C TYR A 115 -12.96 -4.13 -16.21
N ILE A 116 -12.45 -2.91 -15.99
CA ILE A 116 -13.14 -1.91 -15.16
C ILE A 116 -14.50 -1.56 -15.76
N THR A 117 -14.61 -1.53 -17.09
CA THR A 117 -15.77 -1.01 -17.83
C THR A 117 -16.66 -2.08 -18.48
N GLY A 118 -16.20 -3.33 -18.50
CA GLY A 118 -16.72 -4.42 -19.33
C GLY A 118 -17.61 -5.43 -18.62
N PHE A 119 -18.35 -5.03 -17.57
CA PHE A 119 -19.17 -5.96 -16.78
C PHE A 119 -20.25 -6.67 -17.62
N ASN A 120 -20.82 -6.04 -18.65
CA ASN A 120 -21.82 -6.70 -19.51
C ASN A 120 -22.23 -5.83 -20.71
N THR A 121 -21.80 -6.18 -21.93
CA THR A 121 -22.54 -5.99 -23.20
C THR A 121 -21.71 -6.51 -24.39
N ASP A 122 -22.39 -7.00 -25.44
CA ASP A 122 -21.78 -7.16 -26.76
C ASP A 122 -21.25 -5.81 -27.24
N VAL A 123 -19.92 -5.68 -27.35
CA VAL A 123 -19.25 -4.45 -27.80
C VAL A 123 -19.68 -4.02 -29.20
N ALA A 124 -20.20 -4.96 -29.99
CA ALA A 124 -20.68 -4.73 -31.36
C ALA A 124 -22.11 -4.16 -31.45
N LYS A 125 -22.82 -3.95 -30.34
CA LYS A 125 -24.18 -3.40 -30.36
C LYS A 125 -24.16 -1.87 -30.47
N ASP A 126 -25.03 -1.33 -31.31
CA ASP A 126 -25.19 0.11 -31.56
C ASP A 126 -25.62 0.90 -30.30
N GLY A 127 -26.43 0.28 -29.43
CA GLY A 127 -26.85 0.84 -28.12
C GLY A 127 -25.87 0.55 -26.97
N TYR A 128 -24.57 0.72 -27.20
CA TYR A 128 -23.54 0.35 -26.24
C TYR A 128 -23.53 1.29 -25.02
N HIS A 129 -23.44 0.70 -23.82
CA HIS A 129 -23.30 1.43 -22.57
C HIS A 129 -22.32 0.73 -21.65
N PHE A 130 -21.51 1.52 -20.93
CA PHE A 130 -20.54 1.01 -19.99
C PHE A 130 -21.20 0.63 -18.66
N LYS A 131 -20.79 -0.51 -18.11
CA LYS A 131 -21.13 -0.93 -16.75
C LYS A 131 -19.85 -1.18 -15.98
N LEU A 132 -19.67 -0.44 -14.90
CA LEU A 132 -18.44 -0.50 -14.12
C LEU A 132 -18.46 -1.69 -13.14
N ASN A 133 -17.32 -2.35 -13.02
CA ASN A 133 -17.09 -3.34 -11.96
C ASN A 133 -16.91 -2.64 -10.60
N TYR A 134 -17.07 -3.40 -9.51
CA TYR A 134 -16.85 -2.87 -8.16
C TYR A 134 -15.37 -2.57 -7.91
N PRO A 135 -15.02 -1.47 -7.21
CA PRO A 135 -13.64 -1.11 -6.90
C PRO A 135 -12.82 -2.22 -6.23
N SER A 136 -13.45 -3.05 -5.40
CA SER A 136 -12.81 -4.22 -4.76
C SER A 136 -12.22 -5.21 -5.75
N ASP A 137 -12.79 -5.28 -6.95
CA ASP A 137 -12.50 -6.36 -7.89
C ASP A 137 -11.38 -6.00 -8.86
N TYR A 138 -11.12 -4.71 -9.07
CA TYR A 138 -10.09 -4.26 -10.02
C TYR A 138 -8.96 -3.46 -9.38
N LYS A 139 -9.14 -2.88 -8.18
CA LYS A 139 -8.09 -2.10 -7.52
C LYS A 139 -7.02 -3.00 -6.92
N SER A 140 -5.75 -2.65 -7.13
CA SER A 140 -4.58 -3.32 -6.55
C SER A 140 -4.13 -2.65 -5.25
N ASN A 141 -3.90 -3.43 -4.19
CA ASN A 141 -3.47 -2.91 -2.88
C ASN A 141 -1.98 -3.11 -2.57
N GLU A 142 -1.27 -3.80 -3.45
CA GLU A 142 0.05 -4.36 -3.19
C GLU A 142 1.07 -4.06 -4.30
N THR A 143 0.66 -3.33 -5.34
CA THR A 143 1.59 -2.82 -6.36
C THR A 143 2.59 -1.88 -5.69
N ARG A 144 3.87 -2.04 -6.00
CA ARG A 144 4.94 -1.26 -5.36
C ARG A 144 6.06 -0.90 -6.33
N ILE A 145 6.70 0.23 -6.08
CA ILE A 145 7.94 0.66 -6.74
C ILE A 145 9.06 0.54 -5.72
N VAL A 146 10.11 -0.19 -6.08
CA VAL A 146 11.30 -0.37 -5.25
C VAL A 146 12.45 0.36 -5.91
N LYS A 147 12.92 1.42 -5.27
CA LYS A 147 14.15 2.13 -5.65
C LYS A 147 15.31 1.52 -4.88
N PHE A 148 16.41 1.18 -5.55
CA PHE A 148 17.60 0.63 -4.92
C PHE A 148 18.86 1.24 -5.52
N GLU A 149 19.99 1.08 -4.86
CA GLU A 149 21.30 1.52 -5.37
C GLU A 149 22.15 0.32 -5.81
N ARG A 150 23.27 0.60 -6.48
CA ARG A 150 24.18 -0.44 -7.02
C ARG A 150 24.70 -1.40 -5.95
N ASP A 151 24.77 -0.94 -4.70
CA ASP A 151 25.22 -1.74 -3.57
C ASP A 151 24.15 -2.71 -3.06
N TYR A 152 22.89 -2.60 -3.51
CA TYR A 152 21.72 -3.39 -3.12
C TYR A 152 21.43 -3.47 -1.61
N ASN A 153 22.21 -2.75 -0.79
CA ASN A 153 22.13 -2.79 0.67
C ASN A 153 21.00 -1.92 1.21
N ARG A 154 20.57 -0.95 0.40
CA ARG A 154 19.56 0.04 0.77
C ARG A 154 18.54 0.14 -0.34
N PHE A 155 17.28 0.20 0.05
CA PHE A 155 16.19 0.41 -0.88
C PHE A 155 15.10 1.24 -0.23
N LEU A 156 14.29 1.84 -1.09
CA LEU A 156 13.14 2.63 -0.73
C LEU A 156 11.93 2.06 -1.45
N GLU A 157 10.98 1.55 -0.67
CA GLU A 157 9.74 0.98 -1.17
C GLU A 157 8.61 2.01 -1.10
N TYR A 158 7.86 2.14 -2.20
CA TYR A 158 6.58 2.82 -2.26
C TYR A 158 5.51 1.81 -2.64
N ARG A 159 4.66 1.46 -1.68
CA ARG A 159 3.51 0.59 -1.92
C ARG A 159 2.25 1.42 -2.12
N PHE A 160 1.50 1.12 -3.17
CA PHE A 160 0.25 1.78 -3.52
C PHE A 160 -0.95 0.96 -3.06
N VAL A 161 -1.94 1.66 -2.50
CA VAL A 161 -3.22 1.08 -2.09
C VAL A 161 -4.31 1.62 -3.01
N GLY A 162 -5.15 0.73 -3.52
CA GLY A 162 -6.25 1.11 -4.40
C GLY A 162 -5.83 1.52 -5.81
N LEU A 163 -4.73 0.99 -6.34
CA LEU A 163 -4.15 1.39 -7.63
C LEU A 163 -4.92 0.79 -8.82
N PHE A 164 -5.18 1.60 -9.83
CA PHE A 164 -5.79 1.20 -11.11
C PHE A 164 -5.37 2.15 -12.25
N PRO A 165 -5.36 1.69 -13.51
CA PRO A 165 -5.07 2.55 -14.66
C PRO A 165 -6.22 3.52 -14.89
N LEU A 166 -5.89 4.81 -15.03
CA LEU A 166 -6.85 5.87 -15.32
C LEU A 166 -6.91 6.17 -16.82
N SER A 167 -5.74 6.22 -17.47
CA SER A 167 -5.63 6.53 -18.89
C SER A 167 -4.41 5.88 -19.51
N LEU A 168 -4.56 5.47 -20.76
CA LEU A 168 -3.47 5.03 -21.64
C LEU A 168 -3.30 6.08 -22.76
N SER A 169 -2.07 6.57 -22.94
CA SER A 169 -1.75 7.55 -23.97
C SER A 169 -1.68 6.90 -25.35
N SER A 170 -2.21 7.56 -26.38
CA SER A 170 -2.16 7.08 -27.77
C SER A 170 -0.72 6.94 -28.25
N THR A 171 -0.30 5.72 -28.59
CA THR A 171 1.03 5.47 -29.14
C THR A 171 1.06 5.68 -30.65
N ARG A 172 1.99 6.52 -31.12
CA ARG A 172 2.15 6.80 -32.55
C ARG A 172 2.76 5.59 -33.26
N VAL A 173 2.15 5.18 -34.38
CA VAL A 173 2.67 4.17 -35.31
C VAL A 173 2.96 4.86 -36.64
N SER A 174 4.17 4.70 -37.18
CA SER A 174 4.58 5.32 -38.45
C SER A 174 5.59 4.47 -39.20
N TYR A 175 5.58 4.53 -40.53
CA TYR A 175 6.57 3.87 -41.40
C TYR A 175 7.93 4.60 -41.47
N GLN A 176 8.09 5.76 -40.82
CA GLN A 176 9.37 6.47 -40.73
C GLN A 176 10.37 5.66 -39.86
N GLY A 177 11.64 6.08 -39.78
CA GLY A 177 12.73 5.39 -39.08
C GLY A 177 12.33 4.70 -37.77
N SER A 178 12.83 3.47 -37.61
CA SER A 178 12.44 2.58 -36.51
C SER A 178 12.86 3.14 -35.14
N GLN A 179 11.89 3.27 -34.24
CA GLN A 179 12.08 3.62 -32.84
C GLN A 179 11.38 2.58 -31.95
N VAL A 180 11.91 2.36 -30.75
CA VAL A 180 11.27 1.44 -29.80
C VAL A 180 9.90 1.98 -29.38
N LEU A 181 8.87 1.15 -29.54
CA LEU A 181 7.51 1.49 -29.17
C LEU A 181 7.38 1.52 -27.64
N LYS A 182 6.84 2.64 -27.12
CA LYS A 182 6.61 2.85 -25.70
C LYS A 182 5.15 3.20 -25.44
N ALA A 183 4.58 2.60 -24.40
CA ALA A 183 3.23 2.86 -23.93
C ALA A 183 3.28 3.67 -22.63
N SER A 184 2.70 4.85 -22.61
CA SER A 184 2.62 5.70 -21.41
C SER A 184 1.24 5.60 -20.79
N ALA A 185 1.17 5.22 -19.52
CA ALA A 185 -0.08 5.11 -18.77
C ALA A 185 -0.03 5.86 -17.44
N THR A 186 -1.17 6.46 -17.10
CA THR A 186 -1.36 7.17 -15.84
C THR A 186 -2.20 6.29 -14.93
N PHE A 187 -1.73 6.08 -13.70
CA PHE A 187 -2.43 5.31 -12.69
C PHE A 187 -2.93 6.23 -11.58
N SER A 188 -4.15 5.96 -11.13
CA SER A 188 -4.73 6.56 -9.94
C SER A 188 -4.63 5.57 -8.79
N PHE A 189 -4.50 6.09 -7.58
CA PHE A 189 -4.45 5.30 -6.35
C PHE A 189 -5.05 6.10 -5.20
N ASP A 190 -5.46 5.42 -4.14
CA ASP A 190 -6.15 6.07 -3.01
C ASP A 190 -5.13 6.63 -1.99
N ARG A 191 -4.05 5.89 -1.73
CA ARG A 191 -2.93 6.32 -0.88
C ARG A 191 -1.66 5.52 -1.19
N TYR A 192 -0.50 6.04 -0.77
CA TYR A 192 0.74 5.28 -0.76
C TYR A 192 1.31 5.13 0.65
N ILE A 193 2.11 4.08 0.83
CA ILE A 193 2.83 3.75 2.04
C ILE A 193 4.31 3.68 1.68
N CYS A 194 5.14 4.41 2.43
CA CYS A 194 6.57 4.48 2.21
C CYS A 194 7.30 3.60 3.24
N GLY A 195 8.31 2.88 2.78
CA GLY A 195 9.08 1.93 3.57
C GLY A 195 8.58 0.50 3.45
N GLU A 196 9.37 -0.42 3.98
CA GLU A 196 9.08 -1.86 3.91
C GLU A 196 7.72 -2.18 4.52
N SER A 197 6.93 -2.96 3.80
CA SER A 197 5.60 -3.36 4.26
C SER A 197 5.41 -4.86 4.37
N ASN A 198 6.50 -5.62 4.20
CA ASN A 198 6.50 -7.07 4.33
C ASN A 198 6.12 -7.52 5.74
N SER A 199 5.45 -8.68 5.85
CA SER A 199 5.07 -9.27 7.13
C SER A 199 6.28 -9.50 8.04
N LEU A 200 7.43 -9.87 7.46
CA LEU A 200 8.70 -10.01 8.20
C LEU A 200 9.18 -8.66 8.75
N ALA A 201 9.19 -7.60 7.94
CA ALA A 201 9.61 -6.27 8.40
C ALA A 201 8.70 -5.74 9.52
N ARG A 202 7.39 -6.03 9.41
CA ARG A 202 6.38 -5.73 10.43
C ARG A 202 6.62 -6.54 11.72
N ALA A 203 6.92 -7.82 11.60
CA ALA A 203 7.25 -8.68 12.75
C ALA A 203 8.56 -8.25 13.43
N LEU A 204 9.53 -7.79 12.65
CA LEU A 204 10.81 -7.25 13.12
C LEU A 204 10.74 -5.79 13.60
N LYS A 205 9.55 -5.16 13.58
CA LYS A 205 9.31 -3.76 14.00
C LYS A 205 10.16 -2.71 13.25
N ASN A 206 10.53 -3.03 12.02
CA ASN A 206 11.32 -2.17 11.12
C ASN A 206 10.54 -1.78 9.86
N ALA A 207 9.23 -2.08 9.82
CA ALA A 207 8.35 -1.68 8.74
C ALA A 207 8.25 -0.15 8.63
N PHE A 208 7.77 0.32 7.48
CA PHE A 208 7.45 1.73 7.24
C PHE A 208 8.61 2.71 7.46
N ASN A 209 9.85 2.24 7.23
CA ASN A 209 11.08 3.02 7.38
C ASN A 209 11.31 3.49 8.84
N GLU A 210 10.94 2.66 9.82
CA GLU A 210 11.22 2.90 11.23
C GLU A 210 12.63 2.38 11.57
N ILE A 211 13.64 3.26 11.50
CA ILE A 211 15.09 2.91 11.59
C ILE A 211 15.55 2.63 13.04
N PHE A 212 14.71 2.85 14.06
CA PHE A 212 15.14 2.85 15.48
C PHE A 212 14.48 1.76 16.35
N ASN A 213 13.92 0.70 15.77
CA ASN A 213 13.19 -0.38 16.49
C ASN A 213 12.09 0.14 17.44
N ARG A 214 11.65 1.40 17.29
CA ARG A 214 10.53 1.99 18.04
C ARG A 214 9.23 1.69 17.30
N GLY A 215 9.05 0.41 16.95
CA GLY A 215 7.89 -0.08 16.22
C GLY A 215 6.62 0.53 16.78
N ASN A 216 5.77 1.07 15.91
CA ASN A 216 4.49 1.59 16.34
C ASN A 216 3.45 0.45 16.38
N PRO A 217 3.05 -0.05 17.57
CA PRO A 217 2.14 -1.20 17.68
C PRO A 217 0.77 -0.96 17.03
N ALA A 218 0.33 0.31 16.92
CA ALA A 218 -0.91 0.66 16.25
C ALA A 218 -0.83 0.59 14.71
N ARG A 219 0.37 0.75 14.13
CA ARG A 219 0.59 0.71 12.66
C ARG A 219 1.03 -0.66 12.18
N ASP A 220 1.80 -1.36 13.00
CA ASP A 220 2.33 -2.69 12.72
C ASP A 220 1.32 -3.80 12.94
N GLY A 221 0.08 -3.48 13.35
CA GLY A 221 -1.06 -4.43 13.39
C GLY A 221 -0.81 -5.67 14.25
N PHE A 222 0.21 -5.62 15.11
CA PHE A 222 0.42 -6.54 16.20
C PHE A 222 -0.11 -5.87 17.47
N ALA A 223 -1.43 -5.91 17.63
CA ALA A 223 -2.03 -5.98 18.96
C ALA A 223 -2.06 -7.45 19.39
N ILE A 224 -0.93 -8.15 19.27
CA ILE A 224 -0.70 -9.36 20.06
C ILE A 224 0.31 -8.89 21.09
N SER A 225 -0.20 -8.66 22.30
CA SER A 225 0.60 -8.55 23.52
C SER A 225 1.81 -9.49 23.40
N GLU A 226 3.01 -8.99 23.68
CA GLU A 226 4.29 -9.72 23.64
C GLU A 226 4.36 -10.89 24.63
N ASN A 227 3.28 -11.61 24.86
CA ASN A 227 3.11 -12.49 26.00
C ASN A 227 2.91 -13.96 25.67
N GLU A 228 2.72 -14.40 24.41
CA GLU A 228 2.50 -15.85 24.20
C GLU A 228 3.62 -16.52 23.39
N LEU A 229 4.12 -15.90 22.31
CA LEU A 229 5.23 -16.48 21.52
C LEU A 229 6.61 -16.31 22.17
N SER A 230 6.85 -15.16 22.82
CA SER A 230 8.06 -14.90 23.63
C SER A 230 8.12 -15.79 24.88
N LYS A 231 6.96 -16.09 25.49
CA LYS A 231 6.86 -17.03 26.62
C LYS A 231 7.21 -18.44 26.18
N VAL A 232 6.78 -18.91 25.01
CA VAL A 232 7.14 -20.25 24.51
C VAL A 232 8.64 -20.36 24.20
N PHE A 233 9.25 -19.33 23.62
CA PHE A 233 10.69 -19.32 23.36
C PHE A 233 11.54 -19.22 24.64
N ASN A 234 11.09 -18.46 25.64
CA ASN A 234 11.80 -18.36 26.93
C ASN A 234 11.55 -19.56 27.85
N ARG A 235 10.41 -20.26 27.72
CA ARG A 235 10.08 -21.47 28.52
C ARG A 235 10.85 -22.71 28.07
N GLY A 236 11.48 -22.69 26.88
CA GLY A 236 12.37 -23.76 26.42
C GLY A 236 13.70 -23.84 27.18
N ASN A 237 14.07 -22.80 27.94
CA ASN A 237 15.34 -22.72 28.68
C ASN A 237 15.17 -22.81 30.21
N GLU A 238 13.95 -22.97 30.71
CA GLU A 238 13.69 -23.23 32.13
C GLU A 238 13.20 -24.67 32.30
N SER A 239 14.17 -25.58 32.39
CA SER A 239 13.97 -26.87 33.04
C SER A 239 13.68 -26.60 34.53
N ASP A 240 12.41 -26.55 34.91
CA ASP A 240 11.97 -26.86 36.28
C ASP A 240 10.44 -27.02 36.39
N ASN A 241 10.01 -28.27 36.19
CA ASN A 241 9.18 -29.02 37.13
C ASN A 241 8.06 -28.26 37.89
N LYS A 242 7.01 -27.83 37.20
CA LYS A 242 5.68 -27.63 37.82
C LYS A 242 4.55 -28.05 36.89
N ASN A 243 3.92 -29.18 37.22
CA ASN A 243 2.60 -29.57 36.74
C ASN A 243 1.64 -28.38 36.93
N THR A 244 1.24 -27.75 35.83
CA THR A 244 0.12 -26.81 35.80
C THR A 244 -0.97 -27.46 34.98
N ASN A 245 -2.11 -27.69 35.63
CA ASN A 245 -3.22 -28.48 35.14
C ASN A 245 -3.79 -27.90 33.84
N LEU A 246 -4.01 -28.77 32.85
CA LEU A 246 -4.66 -28.51 31.56
C LEU A 246 -6.17 -28.17 31.66
N GLN A 247 -6.66 -27.77 32.83
CA GLN A 247 -8.08 -27.51 33.08
C GLN A 247 -8.48 -26.03 33.01
N ASP A 248 -7.54 -25.10 33.01
CA ASP A 248 -7.84 -23.66 32.98
C ASP A 248 -8.04 -23.09 31.55
N LEU A 249 -7.93 -23.93 30.51
CA LEU A 249 -8.14 -23.53 29.12
C LEU A 249 -9.60 -23.62 28.64
N TYR A 250 -10.53 -24.13 29.45
CA TYR A 250 -11.91 -24.38 28.99
C TYR A 250 -12.97 -23.39 29.53
N ASN A 251 -12.64 -22.52 30.50
CA ASN A 251 -13.63 -21.64 31.16
C ASN A 251 -13.20 -20.17 31.25
N GLY A 252 -12.65 -19.61 30.18
CA GLY A 252 -12.34 -18.18 30.08
C GLY A 252 -13.53 -17.36 29.56
N SER A 253 -14.52 -17.08 30.40
CA SER A 253 -15.50 -16.02 30.14
C SER A 253 -14.81 -14.65 30.22
N VAL A 254 -14.75 -13.96 29.09
CA VAL A 254 -14.11 -12.64 28.96
C VAL A 254 -14.97 -11.59 29.67
N SER A 255 -14.58 -11.19 30.89
CA SER A 255 -15.09 -9.97 31.53
C SER A 255 -14.14 -8.81 31.22
N GLN A 256 -14.57 -7.89 30.36
CA GLN A 256 -13.85 -6.63 30.16
C GLN A 256 -14.33 -5.61 31.20
N GLN A 257 -13.47 -5.27 32.16
CA GLN A 257 -13.65 -4.05 32.95
C GLN A 257 -13.22 -2.85 32.08
N VAL A 258 -14.20 -2.06 31.65
CA VAL A 258 -13.97 -0.73 31.08
C VAL A 258 -13.83 0.25 32.25
N SER A 259 -12.60 0.70 32.52
CA SER A 259 -12.34 1.80 33.44
C SER A 259 -12.42 3.12 32.68
N ASN A 260 -13.40 3.96 33.01
CA ASN A 260 -13.42 5.36 32.58
C ASN A 260 -13.77 6.29 33.75
N PHE A 261 -13.11 7.44 33.72
CA PHE A 261 -13.12 8.53 34.69
C PHE A 261 -14.54 9.07 34.96
N ASN A 262 -14.77 9.47 36.22
CA ASN A 262 -15.99 10.07 36.80
C ASN A 262 -17.10 9.10 37.20
N GLY A 263 -16.85 8.29 38.24
CA GLY A 263 -17.65 8.33 39.48
C GLY A 263 -19.18 8.14 39.44
N THR A 264 -19.79 7.59 38.39
CA THR A 264 -21.21 7.24 38.39
C THR A 264 -21.42 5.81 37.91
N ASN A 265 -21.91 4.97 38.83
CA ASN A 265 -22.13 3.54 38.65
C ASN A 265 -23.53 3.33 38.03
N PHE A 266 -23.61 3.04 36.73
CA PHE A 266 -24.85 2.60 36.10
C PHE A 266 -24.81 1.09 35.87
N GLY A 267 -25.88 0.42 36.28
CA GLY A 267 -25.98 -1.03 36.42
C GLY A 267 -25.81 -1.86 35.14
N PHE A 268 -25.67 -3.17 35.35
CA PHE A 268 -25.37 -4.18 34.34
C PHE A 268 -26.41 -4.24 33.22
N GLY A 269 -26.01 -3.86 32.00
CA GLY A 269 -26.77 -4.15 30.79
C GLY A 269 -26.40 -5.51 30.21
N GLN A 270 -27.32 -6.47 30.22
CA GLN A 270 -27.23 -7.69 29.44
C GLN A 270 -27.64 -7.40 27.99
N TYR A 271 -26.79 -7.77 27.02
CA TYR A 271 -27.18 -7.81 25.61
C TYR A 271 -28.03 -9.05 25.35
N ILE A 272 -29.28 -8.87 24.94
CA ILE A 272 -30.16 -9.95 24.48
C ILE A 272 -29.92 -10.16 22.98
N SER A 273 -29.57 -11.39 22.59
CA SER A 273 -29.45 -11.83 21.20
C SER A 273 -30.82 -11.83 20.49
N PRO A 274 -30.93 -11.43 19.22
CA PRO A 274 -32.22 -11.37 18.53
C PRO A 274 -32.68 -12.79 18.18
N GLY A 275 -33.59 -13.34 18.99
CA GLY A 275 -34.14 -14.68 18.75
C GLY A 275 -34.95 -15.25 19.90
N SER A 276 -36.01 -14.58 20.34
CA SER A 276 -37.13 -15.23 21.03
C SER A 276 -38.40 -14.38 20.93
N ASN A 277 -39.47 -15.01 20.45
CA ASN A 277 -40.82 -14.44 20.38
C ASN A 277 -41.31 -14.09 21.78
N ILE A 278 -41.93 -12.91 21.92
CA ILE A 278 -42.66 -12.52 23.12
C ILE A 278 -44.15 -12.65 22.78
N ASP A 279 -44.79 -13.69 23.31
CA ASP A 279 -46.24 -13.77 23.41
C ASP A 279 -46.71 -12.79 24.49
N PHE A 280 -47.72 -11.98 24.17
CA PHE A 280 -48.39 -11.10 25.12
C PHE A 280 -49.59 -11.84 25.73
N GLY A 281 -49.53 -12.09 27.03
CA GLY A 281 -50.60 -12.66 27.85
C GLY A 281 -50.13 -12.94 29.26
#